data_AF-A0A455UAB9-F1
#
_entry.id   AF-A0A455UAB9-F1
#
_cell.length_a   1.000
_cell.length_b   1.000
_cell.length_c   1.000
_cell.angle_alpha   90.00
_cell.angle_beta   90.00
_cell.angle_gamma   90.00
#
_symmetry.space_group_name_H-M   'P 1'
#
loop_
_entity.id
_entity.type
_entity.pdbx_description
1 polymer ?
#
loop_
_entity_poly.entity_id
_entity_poly.type
_entity_poly.pdbx_seq_one_letter_code
_entity_poly.pdbx_strand_id
1 'polypeptide(L)' 'MSIFDHVQDRFARVQQEDMSLEEYLALCRRDPKVYASAAERMLEAIGEPEVIDTAKDPRLSRIFPTK' A
#
# COMPACT_ATOMS: atom_id res chain seq x y z
N MET A 1 -21.64 -35.14 4.49
CA MET A 1 -20.68 -34.00 4.50
C MET A 1 -19.36 -34.53 5.04
N SER A 2 -18.28 -34.25 4.31
CA SER A 2 -16.94 -34.78 4.54
C SER A 2 -16.32 -34.15 5.79
N ILE A 3 -15.38 -34.84 6.44
CA ILE A 3 -14.60 -34.29 7.57
C ILE A 3 -13.91 -32.98 7.16
N PHE A 4 -13.52 -32.87 5.88
CA PHE A 4 -12.92 -31.66 5.32
C PHE A 4 -13.87 -30.46 5.35
N ASP A 5 -15.16 -30.66 5.07
CA ASP A 5 -16.18 -29.60 5.09
C ASP A 5 -16.32 -29.04 6.52
N HIS A 6 -16.35 -29.91 7.53
CA HIS A 6 -16.43 -29.52 8.93
C HIS A 6 -15.21 -28.73 9.43
N VAL A 7 -14.01 -29.10 8.98
CA VAL A 7 -12.78 -28.39 9.33
C VAL A 7 -12.74 -27.01 8.66
N GLN A 8 -13.13 -26.92 7.39
CA GLN A 8 -13.20 -25.67 6.65
C GLN A 8 -14.22 -24.69 7.26
N ASP A 9 -15.43 -25.16 7.57
CA ASP A 9 -16.47 -24.36 8.20
C ASP A 9 -16.05 -23.84 9.58
N ARG A 10 -15.38 -24.67 10.38
CA ARG A 10 -14.88 -24.26 11.70
C ARG A 10 -13.76 -23.23 11.59
N PHE A 11 -12.85 -23.40 10.62
CA PHE A 11 -11.78 -22.44 10.37
C PHE A 11 -12.34 -21.08 9.91
N ALA A 12 -13.31 -21.10 8.99
CA ALA A 12 -14.00 -19.89 8.52
C ALA A 12 -14.72 -19.15 9.66
N ARG A 13 -15.36 -19.87 10.59
CA ARG A 13 -16.03 -19.28 11.77
C ARG A 13 -15.07 -18.73 12.82
N VAL A 14 -13.84 -19.24 12.88
CA VAL A 14 -12.80 -18.82 13.85
C VAL A 14 -11.92 -17.72 13.29
N GLN A 15 -11.98 -17.46 11.99
CA GLN A 15 -11.39 -16.28 11.39
C GLN A 15 -12.09 -15.06 11.99
N GLN A 16 -11.48 -14.48 13.02
CA GLN A 16 -11.92 -13.22 13.57
C GLN A 16 -11.75 -12.19 12.48
N GLU A 17 -12.87 -11.66 12.00
CA GLU A 17 -12.85 -10.46 11.19
C GLU A 17 -12.45 -9.32 12.13
N ASP A 18 -11.22 -8.84 12.02
CA ASP A 18 -10.69 -7.72 12.82
C ASP A 18 -11.49 -6.41 12.59
N MET A 19 -12.34 -6.37 11.56
CA MET A 19 -13.15 -5.23 11.15
C MET A 19 -14.43 -5.70 10.46
N SER A 20 -15.58 -5.14 10.85
CA SER A 20 -16.84 -5.38 10.15
C SER A 20 -16.87 -4.73 8.77
N LEU A 21 -17.73 -5.23 7.87
CA LEU A 21 -17.93 -4.64 6.55
C LEU A 21 -18.34 -3.16 6.60
N GLU A 22 -19.17 -2.77 7.58
CA GLU A 22 -19.61 -1.38 7.74
C GLU A 22 -18.42 -0.47 8.10
N GLU A 23 -17.57 -0.90 9.02
CA GLU A 23 -16.35 -0.18 9.40
C GLU A 23 -15.38 -0.05 8.22
N TYR A 24 -15.23 -1.12 7.43
CA TYR A 24 -14.44 -1.11 6.20
C TYR A 24 -14.97 -0.08 5.20
N LEU A 25 -16.27 -0.07 4.92
CA LEU A 25 -16.88 0.87 3.98
C LEU A 25 -16.81 2.32 4.49
N ALA A 26 -16.99 2.53 5.80
CA ALA A 26 -16.80 3.84 6.44
C ALA A 26 -15.35 4.31 6.37
N LEU A 27 -14.38 3.40 6.40
CA LEU A 27 -12.97 3.70 6.19
C LEU A 27 -12.69 4.04 4.73
N CYS A 28 -13.18 3.26 3.76
CA CYS A 28 -13.07 3.54 2.32
C CYS A 28 -13.66 4.89 1.93
N ARG A 29 -14.73 5.34 2.60
CA ARG A 29 -15.32 6.67 2.37
C ARG A 29 -14.37 7.80 2.78
N ARG A 30 -13.52 7.58 3.79
CA ARG A 30 -12.59 8.58 4.32
C ARG A 30 -11.25 8.55 3.60
N ASP A 31 -10.79 7.36 3.23
CA ASP A 31 -9.50 7.15 2.61
C ASP A 31 -9.61 6.20 1.40
N PRO A 32 -9.53 6.72 0.17
CA PRO A 32 -9.52 5.91 -1.06
C PRO A 32 -8.39 4.88 -1.14
N LYS A 33 -7.30 5.07 -0.38
CA LYS A 33 -6.14 4.16 -0.39
C LYS A 33 -6.47 2.78 0.17
N VAL A 34 -7.54 2.69 0.96
CA VAL A 34 -8.00 1.47 1.63
C VAL A 34 -8.40 0.39 0.62
N TYR A 35 -8.83 0.80 -0.58
CA TYR A 35 -9.14 -0.10 -1.68
C TYR A 35 -8.16 0.04 -2.87
N ALA A 36 -7.06 0.77 -2.70
CA ALA A 36 -6.06 0.94 -3.75
C ALA A 36 -5.26 -0.35 -3.98
N SER A 37 -4.96 -0.59 -5.26
CA SER A 37 -4.08 -1.67 -5.69
C SER A 37 -2.67 -1.51 -5.12
N ALA A 38 -1.89 -2.59 -5.16
CA ALA A 38 -0.48 -2.53 -4.74
C ALA A 38 0.34 -1.51 -5.56
N ALA A 39 0.04 -1.37 -6.85
CA ALA A 39 0.73 -0.43 -7.74
C ALA A 39 0.40 1.03 -7.38
N GLU A 40 -0.87 1.36 -7.15
CA GLU A 40 -1.29 2.71 -6.75
C GLU A 40 -0.67 3.12 -5.41
N ARG A 41 -0.61 2.20 -4.44
CA ARG A 41 0.07 2.45 -3.15
C ARG A 41 1.57 2.67 -3.31
N MET A 42 2.21 1.96 -4.24
CA MET A 42 3.63 2.17 -4.54
C MET A 42 3.87 3.54 -5.17
N LEU A 43 3.05 3.95 -6.13
CA LEU A 43 3.17 5.27 -6.78
C LEU A 43 3.01 6.40 -5.76
N GLU A 44 2.03 6.28 -4.87
CA GLU A 44 1.85 7.28 -3.82
C GLU A 44 3.03 7.32 -2.84
N ALA A 45 3.60 6.17 -2.48
CA ALA A 45 4.75 6.11 -1.60
C ALA A 45 6.04 6.68 -2.24
N ILE A 46 6.18 6.58 -3.57
CA ILE A 46 7.28 7.22 -4.32
C ILE A 46 7.14 8.74 -4.25
N GLY A 47 5.90 9.25 -4.26
CA GLY A 47 5.62 10.68 -4.19
C GLY A 47 5.88 11.42 -5.50
N GLU A 48 5.89 12.74 -5.43
CA GLU A 48 6.06 13.59 -6.60
C GLU A 48 7.54 13.76 -6.96
N PRO A 49 7.89 13.72 -8.25
CA PRO A 49 9.26 13.94 -8.69
C PRO A 49 9.67 15.40 -8.48
N GLU A 50 10.90 15.60 -8.00
CA GLU A 50 11.50 16.92 -7.85
C GLU A 50 12.68 17.12 -8.80
N VAL A 51 12.78 18.31 -9.38
CA VAL A 51 13.91 18.70 -10.23
C VAL A 51 14.93 19.46 -9.39
N ILE A 52 16.14 18.91 -9.28
CA ILE A 52 17.21 19.45 -8.43
C ILE A 52 18.35 19.96 -9.33
N ASP A 53 18.77 21.22 -9.15
CA ASP A 53 20.00 21.77 -9.75
C ASP A 53 21.23 21.21 -9.02
N THR A 54 21.83 20.17 -9.59
CA THR A 54 22.99 19.49 -8.98
C THR A 54 24.31 20.24 -9.17
N ALA A 55 24.37 21.26 -10.02
CA ALA A 55 25.62 21.94 -10.35
C ALA A 55 26.19 22.75 -9.17
N LYS A 56 25.29 23.27 -8.32
CA LYS A 56 25.66 24.13 -7.19
C LYS A 56 25.93 23.35 -5.89
N ASP A 57 25.63 22.06 -5.86
CA ASP A 57 25.84 21.21 -4.70
C ASP A 57 27.16 20.43 -4.82
N PRO A 58 28.13 20.60 -3.90
CA PRO A 58 29.41 19.92 -3.97
C PRO A 58 29.34 18.38 -3.95
N ARG A 59 28.28 17.80 -3.38
CA ARG A 59 28.06 16.34 -3.35
C ARG A 59 27.33 15.88 -4.61
N LEU A 60 26.26 16.56 -5.00
CA LEU A 60 25.43 16.17 -6.15
C LEU A 60 26.05 16.51 -7.51
N SER A 61 26.92 17.53 -7.58
CA SER A 61 27.68 17.88 -8.80
C SER A 61 28.55 16.72 -9.30
N ARG A 62 28.88 15.75 -8.43
CA ARG A 62 29.62 14.54 -8.79
C ARG A 62 28.80 13.55 -9.61
N ILE A 63 27.47 13.68 -9.64
CA ILE A 63 26.57 12.85 -10.45
C ILE A 63 26.81 13.12 -11.95
N PHE A 64 27.07 14.39 -12.31
CA PHE A 64 27.39 14.80 -13.68
C PHE A 64 28.70 15.59 -13.70
N PRO A 65 29.86 14.92 -13.89
CA PRO A 65 31.15 15.58 -13.93
C PRO A 65 31.22 16.58 -15.09
N THR A 66 31.45 17.86 -14.79
CA THR A 66 31.78 18.88 -15.80
C THR A 66 33.12 18.55 -16.43
N LYS A 67 33.19 18.50 -17.76
CA LYS A 67 34.45 18.45 -18.52
C LYS A 67 35.19 19.79 -18.44
#